data_AF-A0A351SJT9-F1
#
_entry.id   AF-A0A351SJT9-F1
#
_cell.length_a   1.000
_cell.length_b   1.000
_cell.length_c   1.000
_cell.angle_alpha   90.00
_cell.angle_beta   90.00
_cell.angle_gamma   90.00
#
_symmetry.space_group_name_H-M   'P 1'
#
loop_
_entity.id
_entity.type
_entity.pdbx_description
1 polymer ?
#
loop_
_entity_poly.entity_id
_entity_poly.type
_entity_poly.pdbx_seq_one_letter_code
_entity_poly.pdbx_strand_id
1 'polypeptide(L)'
;PPPNPAVVDPDYCNGCGWCEQDCPYSAIEYIPHTHPQYKRMVRVIEDKCTACGICMGACPTHLDKTSGQTKSGIGLPDFNPEHLQQKIHAHLNKLRGSKTVLVFGCDHSVDVRLIQAEGVTCISLPCTGMLPPSFVDMLLKEQRVGGVFITGCNHNDCYFRSGSEWTSQRINGQRMPKLRTNLSKSDAKLCLHWESATQQDALVEKILTFQQSLNSPPIPSTSKQTRHVRHYAAQALFYSFFVFFIGFFATSPAYTQIPVGHAVVKLSLRHTSQLIGECQTLSEEALARLPANMRHAELCPRERSPVDIQLLINDEEVLHETIIPSGFQKDGRANFYRRFTMPKGQYTLTVRMRDNVELAHFNYASVHALNLNEGEVLVIDFDPDSQMFSFTH
;
A
#
# COMPACT_ATOMS: atom_id res chain seq x y z
N PRO A 1 -27.11 7.98 -8.40
CA PRO A 1 -26.68 6.57 -8.47
C PRO A 1 -25.15 6.46 -8.43
N PRO A 2 -24.57 5.48 -7.70
CA PRO A 2 -23.15 5.20 -7.82
C PRO A 2 -22.84 4.88 -9.29
N PRO A 3 -21.69 5.33 -9.82
CA PRO A 3 -21.31 5.03 -11.19
C PRO A 3 -21.22 3.51 -11.41
N ASN A 4 -21.68 3.05 -12.58
CA ASN A 4 -21.70 1.62 -12.92
C ASN A 4 -20.26 1.05 -12.96
N PRO A 5 -20.07 -0.21 -12.52
CA PRO A 5 -18.75 -0.86 -12.57
C PRO A 5 -18.23 -0.96 -14.00
N ALA A 6 -16.90 -1.07 -14.14
CA ALA A 6 -16.28 -1.31 -15.44
C ALA A 6 -16.75 -2.65 -16.03
N VAL A 7 -16.93 -2.69 -17.34
CA VAL A 7 -17.37 -3.88 -18.08
C VAL A 7 -16.28 -4.33 -19.04
N VAL A 8 -16.10 -5.65 -19.14
CA VAL A 8 -15.14 -6.28 -20.05
C VAL A 8 -15.87 -6.71 -21.31
N ASP A 9 -15.33 -6.31 -22.46
CA ASP A 9 -15.77 -6.82 -23.76
C ASP A 9 -14.82 -7.96 -24.19
N PRO A 10 -15.30 -9.23 -24.20
CA PRO A 10 -14.47 -10.36 -24.57
C PRO A 10 -13.89 -10.24 -25.98
N ASP A 11 -14.59 -9.61 -26.93
CA ASP A 11 -14.14 -9.54 -28.33
C ASP A 11 -12.91 -8.65 -28.51
N TYR A 12 -12.69 -7.72 -27.58
CA TYR A 12 -11.58 -6.76 -27.61
C TYR A 12 -10.61 -6.94 -26.43
N CYS A 13 -10.82 -7.93 -25.58
CA CYS A 13 -9.90 -8.32 -24.52
C CYS A 13 -8.85 -9.28 -25.09
N ASN A 14 -7.57 -9.02 -24.80
CA ASN A 14 -6.46 -9.88 -25.20
C ASN A 14 -5.75 -10.57 -24.03
N GLY A 15 -6.29 -10.42 -22.81
CA GLY A 15 -5.72 -11.05 -21.61
C GLY A 15 -4.35 -10.51 -21.15
N CYS A 16 -3.94 -9.31 -21.58
CA CYS A 16 -2.62 -8.76 -21.27
C CYS A 16 -2.38 -8.53 -19.76
N GLY A 17 -3.43 -8.16 -19.00
CA GLY A 17 -3.37 -8.03 -17.54
C GLY A 17 -3.01 -6.65 -16.99
N TRP A 18 -2.74 -5.64 -17.82
CA TRP A 18 -2.35 -4.31 -17.32
C TRP A 18 -3.45 -3.63 -16.48
N CYS A 19 -4.71 -3.85 -16.83
CA CYS A 19 -5.83 -3.34 -16.04
C CYS A 19 -5.89 -3.95 -14.63
N GLU A 20 -5.52 -5.23 -14.47
CA GLU A 20 -5.46 -5.89 -13.16
C GLU A 20 -4.31 -5.32 -12.33
N GLN A 21 -3.12 -5.18 -12.92
CA GLN A 21 -1.96 -4.57 -12.27
C GLN A 21 -2.19 -3.12 -11.83
N ASP A 22 -2.92 -2.34 -12.64
CA ASP A 22 -3.13 -0.91 -12.37
C ASP A 22 -4.33 -0.64 -11.44
N CYS A 23 -5.16 -1.64 -11.11
CA CYS A 23 -6.36 -1.44 -10.29
C CYS A 23 -5.98 -1.28 -8.80
N PRO A 24 -6.15 -0.09 -8.19
CA PRO A 24 -5.73 0.14 -6.80
C PRO A 24 -6.72 -0.43 -5.77
N TYR A 25 -7.78 -1.10 -6.23
CA TYR A 25 -8.83 -1.72 -5.42
C TYR A 25 -8.89 -3.24 -5.58
N SER A 26 -7.99 -3.82 -6.37
CA SER A 26 -7.98 -5.26 -6.68
C SER A 26 -9.37 -5.77 -7.12
N ALA A 27 -10.02 -4.98 -7.97
CA ALA A 27 -11.38 -5.23 -8.49
C ALA A 27 -11.37 -6.00 -9.81
N ILE A 28 -10.22 -6.50 -10.26
CA ILE A 28 -10.06 -7.19 -11.53
C ILE A 28 -9.30 -8.50 -11.26
N GLU A 29 -9.77 -9.59 -11.83
CA GLU A 29 -9.16 -10.91 -11.69
C GLU A 29 -9.08 -11.63 -13.04
N TYR A 30 -8.22 -12.64 -13.14
CA TYR A 30 -8.10 -13.46 -14.35
C TYR A 30 -9.16 -14.56 -14.38
N ILE A 31 -9.74 -14.77 -15.56
CA ILE A 31 -10.63 -15.91 -15.86
C ILE A 31 -10.22 -16.55 -17.20
N PRO A 32 -10.62 -17.80 -17.50
CA PRO A 32 -10.43 -18.39 -18.82
C PRO A 32 -11.07 -17.53 -19.91
N HIS A 33 -10.42 -17.41 -21.07
CA HIS A 33 -10.98 -16.63 -22.17
C HIS A 33 -12.10 -17.39 -22.87
N THR A 34 -13.10 -16.66 -23.33
CA THR A 34 -14.14 -17.16 -24.27
C THR A 34 -13.64 -17.37 -25.71
N HIS A 35 -12.50 -16.78 -26.10
CA HIS A 35 -11.97 -16.84 -27.47
C HIS A 35 -10.79 -17.80 -27.54
N PRO A 36 -10.77 -18.77 -28.48
CA PRO A 36 -9.72 -19.80 -28.55
C PRO A 36 -8.30 -19.26 -28.72
N GLN A 37 -8.15 -18.08 -29.32
CA GLN A 37 -6.84 -17.47 -29.59
C GLN A 37 -6.11 -16.99 -28.33
N TYR A 38 -6.84 -16.79 -27.23
CA TYR A 38 -6.29 -16.25 -25.99
C TYR A 38 -6.54 -17.23 -24.83
N LYS A 39 -5.56 -17.39 -23.94
CA LYS A 39 -5.66 -18.34 -22.82
C LYS A 39 -6.51 -17.82 -21.66
N ARG A 40 -6.50 -16.51 -21.44
CA ARG A 40 -7.14 -15.84 -20.29
C ARG A 40 -7.72 -14.50 -20.70
N MET A 41 -8.77 -14.07 -20.03
CA MET A 41 -9.27 -12.70 -20.03
C MET A 41 -9.37 -12.21 -18.58
N VAL A 42 -9.93 -11.03 -18.38
CA VAL A 42 -10.21 -10.50 -17.04
C VAL A 42 -11.70 -10.42 -16.79
N ARG A 43 -12.09 -10.43 -15.52
CA ARG A 43 -13.43 -10.10 -15.03
C ARG A 43 -13.33 -9.01 -13.98
N VAL A 44 -14.34 -8.14 -13.92
CA VAL A 44 -14.47 -7.11 -12.89
C VAL A 44 -15.30 -7.67 -11.74
N ILE A 45 -14.79 -7.54 -10.51
CA ILE A 45 -15.50 -7.82 -9.27
C ILE A 45 -16.29 -6.56 -8.92
N GLU A 46 -17.58 -6.56 -9.20
CA GLU A 46 -18.45 -5.37 -9.13
C GLU A 46 -18.38 -4.68 -7.76
N ASP A 47 -18.44 -5.44 -6.66
CA ASP A 47 -18.42 -4.93 -5.28
C ASP A 47 -17.14 -4.16 -4.90
N LYS A 48 -16.05 -4.36 -5.63
CA LYS A 48 -14.76 -3.66 -5.40
C LYS A 48 -14.55 -2.50 -6.35
N CYS A 49 -15.34 -2.39 -7.42
CA CYS A 49 -15.14 -1.42 -8.47
C CYS A 49 -15.67 -0.04 -8.04
N THR A 50 -14.79 0.95 -8.01
CA THR A 50 -15.16 2.36 -7.72
C THR A 50 -15.48 3.17 -8.98
N ALA A 51 -15.54 2.52 -10.15
CA ALA A 51 -15.77 3.12 -11.45
C ALA A 51 -14.82 4.30 -11.80
N CYS A 52 -13.58 4.29 -11.30
CA CYS A 52 -12.59 5.34 -11.58
C CYS A 52 -12.09 5.36 -13.04
N GLY A 53 -12.23 4.26 -13.78
CA GLY A 53 -11.79 4.16 -15.18
C GLY A 53 -10.30 3.95 -15.39
N ILE A 54 -9.46 3.81 -14.36
CA ILE A 54 -8.01 3.57 -14.50
C ILE A 54 -7.68 2.36 -15.40
N CYS A 55 -8.52 1.31 -15.32
CA CYS A 55 -8.40 0.11 -16.14
C CYS A 55 -8.58 0.39 -17.64
N MET A 56 -9.38 1.39 -17.98
CA MET A 56 -9.51 1.88 -19.34
C MET A 56 -8.20 2.51 -19.79
N GLY A 57 -7.62 3.43 -19.02
CA GLY A 57 -6.31 4.00 -19.35
C GLY A 57 -5.18 2.96 -19.48
N ALA A 58 -5.31 1.82 -18.79
CA ALA A 58 -4.41 0.68 -18.86
C ALA A 58 -4.66 -0.25 -20.06
N CYS A 59 -5.84 -0.22 -20.68
CA CYS A 59 -6.15 -1.12 -21.78
C CYS A 59 -5.36 -0.72 -23.05
N PRO A 60 -4.73 -1.66 -23.78
CA PRO A 60 -4.03 -1.31 -25.02
C PRO A 60 -4.92 -1.28 -26.27
N THR A 61 -6.17 -1.75 -26.20
CA THR A 61 -6.97 -2.09 -27.39
C THR A 61 -7.89 -0.98 -27.90
N HIS A 62 -7.78 0.26 -27.37
CA HIS A 62 -8.68 1.41 -27.63
C HIS A 62 -8.90 1.84 -29.07
N LEU A 63 -8.05 1.42 -29.99
CA LEU A 63 -8.10 1.85 -31.39
C LEU A 63 -7.85 0.63 -32.27
N ASP A 64 -8.93 0.06 -32.81
CA ASP A 64 -8.81 -0.90 -33.88
C ASP A 64 -8.52 -0.16 -35.19
N LYS A 65 -7.26 -0.18 -35.61
CA LYS A 65 -6.81 0.47 -36.84
C LYS A 65 -7.42 -0.14 -38.09
N THR A 66 -7.92 -1.38 -38.02
CA THR A 66 -8.42 -2.12 -39.18
C THR A 66 -9.90 -1.78 -39.44
N SER A 67 -10.72 -1.70 -38.39
CA SER A 67 -12.13 -1.34 -38.51
C SER A 67 -12.40 0.17 -38.42
N GLY A 68 -11.42 0.96 -37.97
CA GLY A 68 -11.60 2.38 -37.68
C GLY A 68 -12.48 2.66 -36.47
N GLN A 69 -12.87 1.62 -35.71
CA GLN A 69 -13.71 1.72 -34.52
C GLN A 69 -12.88 1.94 -33.25
N THR A 70 -13.43 2.74 -32.35
CA THR A 70 -12.83 3.02 -31.03
C THR A 70 -13.52 2.17 -29.99
N LYS A 71 -13.05 0.93 -29.86
CA LYS A 71 -13.52 -0.05 -28.88
C LYS A 71 -12.38 -0.48 -27.97
N SER A 72 -12.69 -1.07 -26.83
CA SER A 72 -11.70 -1.53 -25.85
C SER A 72 -12.16 -2.81 -25.19
N GLY A 73 -11.21 -3.63 -24.75
CA GLY A 73 -11.52 -4.84 -23.99
C GLY A 73 -12.06 -4.56 -22.58
N ILE A 74 -11.91 -3.34 -22.04
CA ILE A 74 -12.48 -2.94 -20.76
C ILE A 74 -12.75 -1.44 -20.72
N GLY A 75 -13.93 -1.04 -20.24
CA GLY A 75 -14.32 0.37 -20.17
C GLY A 75 -15.46 0.61 -19.18
N LEU A 76 -15.71 1.89 -18.85
CA LEU A 76 -16.89 2.26 -18.07
C LEU A 76 -18.11 2.34 -19.00
N PRO A 77 -19.29 1.83 -18.60
CA PRO A 77 -20.49 1.88 -19.45
C PRO A 77 -20.85 3.30 -19.90
N ASP A 78 -20.84 4.24 -18.94
CA ASP A 78 -21.25 5.63 -19.17
C ASP A 78 -20.14 6.48 -19.80
N PHE A 79 -18.89 6.00 -19.73
CA PHE A 79 -17.68 6.70 -20.17
C PHE A 79 -16.73 5.71 -20.86
N ASN A 80 -17.18 5.16 -21.99
CA ASN A 80 -16.39 4.22 -22.81
C ASN A 80 -15.48 4.98 -23.82
N PRO A 81 -14.58 4.30 -24.55
CA PRO A 81 -13.63 4.97 -25.43
C PRO A 81 -14.31 5.72 -26.58
N GLU A 82 -15.43 5.20 -27.09
CA GLU A 82 -16.23 5.83 -28.13
C GLU A 82 -16.83 7.15 -27.63
N HIS A 83 -17.44 7.16 -26.45
CA HIS A 83 -17.96 8.38 -25.82
C HIS A 83 -16.84 9.41 -25.58
N LEU A 84 -15.66 8.96 -25.13
CA LEU A 84 -14.51 9.84 -24.97
C LEU A 84 -14.07 10.44 -26.31
N GLN A 85 -14.00 9.63 -27.37
CA GLN A 85 -13.67 10.10 -28.71
C GLN A 85 -14.68 11.13 -29.20
N GLN A 86 -15.98 10.88 -29.06
CA GLN A 86 -17.05 11.80 -29.45
C GLN A 86 -16.95 13.13 -28.68
N LYS A 87 -16.72 13.07 -27.35
CA LYS A 87 -16.48 14.26 -26.53
C LYS A 87 -15.27 15.05 -27.00
N ILE A 88 -14.16 14.38 -27.32
CA ILE A 88 -12.97 15.04 -27.86
C ILE A 88 -13.30 15.77 -29.16
N HIS A 89 -13.93 15.10 -30.14
CA HIS A 89 -14.29 15.73 -31.41
C HIS A 89 -15.21 16.95 -31.23
N ALA A 90 -16.19 16.86 -30.33
CA ALA A 90 -17.07 17.97 -30.01
C ALA A 90 -16.31 19.18 -29.43
N HIS A 91 -15.29 18.95 -28.60
CA HIS A 91 -14.47 20.03 -28.02
C HIS A 91 -13.45 20.58 -29.02
N LEU A 92 -12.89 19.75 -29.90
CA LEU A 92 -12.02 20.20 -30.99
C LEU A 92 -12.74 21.19 -31.93
N ASN A 93 -14.04 20.99 -32.19
CA ASN A 93 -14.83 21.90 -33.02
C ASN A 93 -15.05 23.28 -32.38
N LYS A 94 -14.87 23.41 -31.05
CA LYS A 94 -14.93 24.69 -30.33
C LYS A 94 -13.63 25.49 -30.43
N LEU A 95 -12.52 24.82 -30.73
CA LEU A 95 -11.21 25.47 -30.79
C LEU A 95 -11.10 26.34 -32.05
N ARG A 96 -10.76 27.62 -31.85
CA ARG A 96 -10.49 28.60 -32.90
C ARG A 96 -9.20 29.35 -32.56
N GLY A 97 -8.46 29.77 -33.60
CA GLY A 97 -7.22 30.53 -33.45
C GLY A 97 -5.96 29.66 -33.42
N SER A 98 -4.81 30.30 -33.15
CA SER A 98 -3.46 29.70 -33.26
C SER A 98 -2.87 29.22 -31.94
N LYS A 99 -3.55 29.42 -30.81
CA LYS A 99 -3.07 29.10 -29.44
C LYS A 99 -4.03 28.18 -28.71
N THR A 100 -4.34 27.03 -29.30
CA THR A 100 -5.39 26.16 -28.80
C THR A 100 -4.84 25.14 -27.80
N VAL A 101 -5.47 25.05 -26.62
CA VAL A 101 -5.14 24.06 -25.59
C VAL A 101 -6.37 23.23 -25.28
N LEU A 102 -6.21 21.90 -25.35
CA LEU A 102 -7.20 20.96 -24.85
C LEU A 102 -6.76 20.47 -23.46
N VAL A 103 -7.59 20.74 -22.46
CA VAL A 103 -7.34 20.38 -21.05
C VAL A 103 -8.15 19.14 -20.68
N PHE A 104 -7.52 18.15 -20.06
CA PHE A 104 -8.20 17.04 -19.37
C PHE A 104 -8.07 17.23 -17.86
N GLY A 105 -9.20 17.28 -17.16
CA GLY A 105 -9.30 17.34 -15.70
C GLY A 105 -9.95 16.08 -15.12
N CYS A 106 -9.79 15.83 -13.81
CA CYS A 106 -10.65 14.88 -13.11
C CYS A 106 -11.73 15.55 -12.25
N ASP A 107 -12.86 14.87 -12.06
CA ASP A 107 -14.05 15.37 -11.33
C ASP A 107 -13.79 15.65 -9.83
N HIS A 108 -12.66 15.19 -9.29
CA HIS A 108 -12.28 15.31 -7.87
C HIS A 108 -11.14 16.29 -7.60
N SER A 109 -10.67 17.00 -8.63
CA SER A 109 -9.71 18.11 -8.50
C SER A 109 -10.43 19.43 -8.74
N VAL A 110 -9.71 20.48 -9.14
CA VAL A 110 -10.31 21.72 -9.64
C VAL A 110 -11.27 21.37 -10.78
N ASP A 111 -12.50 21.90 -10.70
CA ASP A 111 -13.50 21.67 -11.73
C ASP A 111 -13.13 22.43 -13.01
N VAL A 112 -12.47 21.72 -13.94
CA VAL A 112 -12.03 22.27 -15.22
C VAL A 112 -13.18 22.75 -16.10
N ARG A 113 -14.44 22.37 -15.83
CA ARG A 113 -15.62 22.84 -16.58
C ARG A 113 -15.91 24.32 -16.31
N LEU A 114 -15.45 24.84 -15.17
CA LEU A 114 -15.61 26.24 -14.77
C LEU A 114 -14.53 27.15 -15.38
N ILE A 115 -13.47 26.58 -15.96
CA ILE A 115 -12.37 27.34 -16.55
C ILE A 115 -12.82 27.90 -17.91
N GLN A 116 -12.80 29.22 -18.02
CA GLN A 116 -13.11 29.94 -19.24
C GLN A 116 -11.90 30.78 -19.66
N ALA A 117 -11.26 30.39 -20.75
CA ALA A 117 -10.15 31.13 -21.34
C ALA A 117 -10.19 31.01 -22.87
N GLU A 118 -9.84 32.08 -23.57
CA GLU A 118 -9.82 32.09 -25.04
C GLU A 118 -8.82 31.06 -25.57
N GLY A 119 -9.24 30.24 -26.53
CA GLY A 119 -8.41 29.17 -27.08
C GLY A 119 -8.21 27.97 -26.15
N VAL A 120 -8.85 27.93 -24.98
CA VAL A 120 -8.82 26.79 -24.05
C VAL A 120 -10.15 26.07 -24.07
N THR A 121 -10.13 24.75 -24.15
CA THR A 121 -11.33 23.91 -24.02
C THR A 121 -11.03 22.75 -23.07
N CYS A 122 -11.98 22.42 -22.20
CA CYS A 122 -11.77 21.48 -21.09
C CYS A 122 -12.70 20.26 -21.19
N ILE A 123 -12.17 19.09 -20.87
CA ILE A 123 -12.92 17.84 -20.73
C ILE A 123 -12.70 17.31 -19.32
N SER A 124 -13.78 17.17 -18.55
CA SER A 124 -13.75 16.48 -17.26
C SER A 124 -13.91 14.98 -17.43
N LEU A 125 -13.13 14.22 -16.66
CA LEU A 125 -13.12 12.77 -16.59
C LEU A 125 -13.42 12.33 -15.14
N PRO A 126 -13.98 11.14 -14.90
CA PRO A 126 -14.06 10.56 -13.55
C PRO A 126 -12.67 10.55 -12.87
N CYS A 127 -11.65 10.14 -13.61
CA CYS A 127 -10.25 10.18 -13.19
C CYS A 127 -9.35 10.48 -14.38
N THR A 128 -8.27 11.23 -14.20
CA THR A 128 -7.24 11.38 -15.24
C THR A 128 -6.57 10.07 -15.60
N GLY A 129 -6.50 9.12 -14.66
CA GLY A 129 -5.99 7.77 -14.87
C GLY A 129 -6.78 6.98 -15.92
N MET A 130 -8.00 7.42 -16.25
CA MET A 130 -8.84 6.86 -17.30
C MET A 130 -8.35 7.19 -18.71
N LEU A 131 -7.66 8.32 -18.89
CA LEU A 131 -7.25 8.82 -20.19
C LEU A 131 -6.23 7.87 -20.85
N PRO A 132 -6.56 7.19 -21.96
CA PRO A 132 -5.60 6.30 -22.58
C PRO A 132 -4.52 7.09 -23.35
N PRO A 133 -3.24 6.68 -23.27
CA PRO A 133 -2.14 7.34 -23.98
C PRO A 133 -2.35 7.43 -25.51
N SER A 134 -3.08 6.50 -26.11
CA SER A 134 -3.39 6.53 -27.54
C SER A 134 -4.22 7.75 -27.96
N PHE A 135 -5.08 8.25 -27.09
CA PHE A 135 -5.84 9.49 -27.34
C PHE A 135 -4.94 10.71 -27.24
N VAL A 136 -3.99 10.71 -26.30
CA VAL A 136 -2.98 11.76 -26.21
C VAL A 136 -2.09 11.76 -27.46
N ASP A 137 -1.65 10.59 -27.92
CA ASP A 137 -0.90 10.44 -29.19
C ASP A 137 -1.68 10.98 -30.41
N MET A 138 -2.99 10.74 -30.45
CA MET A 138 -3.87 11.26 -31.50
C MET A 138 -3.94 12.79 -31.45
N LEU A 139 -4.13 13.36 -30.25
CA LEU A 139 -4.23 14.80 -30.05
C LEU A 139 -2.93 15.55 -30.30
N LEU A 140 -1.78 14.99 -29.96
CA LEU A 140 -0.48 15.61 -30.25
C LEU A 140 -0.19 15.70 -31.76
N LYS A 141 -0.90 14.93 -32.59
CA LYS A 141 -0.82 14.95 -34.06
C LYS A 141 -1.93 15.78 -34.73
N GLU A 142 -2.95 16.17 -33.96
CA GLU A 142 -4.07 16.96 -34.46
C GLU A 142 -3.64 18.42 -34.69
N GLN A 143 -3.82 18.92 -35.91
CA GLN A 143 -3.36 20.26 -36.29
C GLN A 143 -4.13 21.37 -35.55
N ARG A 144 -5.39 21.10 -35.18
CA ARG A 144 -6.23 22.04 -34.43
C ARG A 144 -5.83 22.17 -32.95
N VAL A 145 -4.92 21.33 -32.46
CA VAL A 145 -4.46 21.32 -31.05
C VAL A 145 -3.03 21.84 -30.99
N GLY A 146 -2.88 23.05 -30.45
CA GLY A 146 -1.57 23.63 -30.15
C GLY A 146 -0.86 22.87 -29.02
N GLY A 147 -1.61 22.50 -27.97
CA GLY A 147 -1.10 21.71 -26.86
C GLY A 147 -2.18 20.93 -26.10
N VAL A 148 -1.76 19.86 -25.43
CA VAL A 148 -2.57 19.04 -24.52
C VAL A 148 -2.10 19.31 -23.09
N PHE A 149 -3.04 19.64 -22.22
CA PHE A 149 -2.78 19.84 -20.79
C PHE A 149 -3.53 18.77 -20.01
N ILE A 150 -2.85 18.05 -19.13
CA ILE A 150 -3.48 17.02 -18.30
C ILE A 150 -3.30 17.40 -16.84
N THR A 151 -4.41 17.47 -16.11
CA THR A 151 -4.45 17.87 -14.71
C THR A 151 -5.44 17.06 -13.90
N GLY A 152 -5.21 16.98 -12.60
CA GLY A 152 -6.07 16.27 -11.67
C GLY A 152 -5.52 16.39 -10.27
N CYS A 153 -6.02 15.53 -9.37
CA CYS A 153 -5.62 15.55 -7.96
C CYS A 153 -4.10 15.45 -7.81
N ASN A 154 -3.56 16.12 -6.80
CA ASN A 154 -2.17 15.96 -6.39
C ASN A 154 -1.84 14.47 -6.17
N HIS A 155 -0.62 14.04 -6.49
CA HIS A 155 -0.19 12.64 -6.33
C HIS A 155 -0.41 12.11 -4.90
N ASN A 156 -0.14 12.93 -3.89
CA ASN A 156 -0.27 12.53 -2.49
C ASN A 156 -1.71 12.59 -1.96
N ASP A 157 -2.65 13.11 -2.75
CA ASP A 157 -4.06 13.29 -2.37
C ASP A 157 -4.98 12.88 -3.53
N CYS A 158 -4.62 11.80 -4.23
CA CYS A 158 -5.41 11.31 -5.34
C CYS A 158 -6.66 10.60 -4.83
N TYR A 159 -7.84 11.11 -5.18
CA TYR A 159 -9.13 10.54 -4.75
C TYR A 159 -9.26 9.03 -5.04
N PHE A 160 -8.78 8.59 -6.22
CA PHE A 160 -8.77 7.18 -6.62
C PHE A 160 -7.42 6.48 -6.39
N ARG A 161 -6.66 6.93 -5.38
CA ARG A 161 -5.34 6.43 -4.92
C ARG A 161 -4.18 6.66 -5.88
N SER A 162 -4.29 6.22 -7.14
CA SER A 162 -3.13 6.15 -8.05
C SER A 162 -3.37 6.78 -9.43
N GLY A 163 -4.49 7.49 -9.62
CA GLY A 163 -4.89 8.03 -10.92
C GLY A 163 -3.87 8.96 -11.57
N SER A 164 -3.48 10.03 -10.87
CA SER A 164 -2.51 10.99 -11.39
C SER A 164 -1.12 10.37 -11.54
N GLU A 165 -0.71 9.51 -10.61
CA GLU A 165 0.57 8.81 -10.68
C GLU A 165 0.66 7.88 -11.89
N TRP A 166 -0.36 7.06 -12.15
CA TRP A 166 -0.42 6.19 -13.33
C TRP A 166 -0.42 6.97 -14.63
N THR A 167 -1.14 8.09 -14.69
CA THR A 167 -1.09 8.99 -15.85
C THR A 167 0.33 9.52 -16.07
N SER A 168 0.98 10.09 -15.03
CA SER A 168 2.38 10.54 -15.11
C SER A 168 3.30 9.45 -15.64
N GLN A 169 3.24 8.24 -15.07
CA GLN A 169 4.13 7.15 -15.43
C GLN A 169 3.88 6.63 -16.86
N ARG A 170 2.64 6.60 -17.35
CA ARG A 170 2.33 6.22 -18.75
C ARG A 170 2.83 7.25 -19.76
N ILE A 171 2.64 8.54 -19.45
CA ILE A 171 3.11 9.63 -20.29
C ILE A 171 4.63 9.64 -20.36
N ASN A 172 5.31 9.49 -19.22
CA ASN A 172 6.78 9.45 -19.13
C ASN A 172 7.40 8.11 -19.58
N GLY A 173 6.61 7.15 -20.06
CA GLY A 173 7.09 5.86 -20.54
C GLY A 173 7.60 4.89 -19.47
N GLN A 174 7.28 5.16 -18.20
CA GLN A 174 7.59 4.33 -17.03
C GLN A 174 6.51 3.25 -16.78
N ARG A 175 5.33 3.37 -17.41
CA ARG A 175 4.21 2.42 -17.32
C ARG A 175 3.66 2.08 -18.69
N MET A 176 3.11 0.87 -18.85
CA MET A 176 2.35 0.48 -20.04
C MET A 176 0.84 0.78 -19.87
N PRO A 177 0.10 1.10 -20.95
CA PRO A 177 0.62 1.49 -22.25
C PRO A 177 1.38 2.82 -22.13
N LYS A 178 2.44 2.97 -22.92
CA LYS A 178 3.19 4.22 -23.03
C LYS A 178 2.78 5.01 -24.27
N LEU A 179 3.05 6.32 -24.26
CA LEU A 179 2.97 7.13 -25.47
C LEU A 179 3.87 6.56 -26.57
N ARG A 180 3.37 6.58 -27.81
CA ARG A 180 4.15 6.23 -28.99
C ARG A 180 4.84 7.44 -29.60
N THR A 181 4.29 8.63 -29.40
CA THR A 181 4.88 9.89 -29.85
C THR A 181 6.13 10.18 -29.04
N ASN A 182 7.20 10.59 -29.73
CA ASN A 182 8.44 10.94 -29.05
C ASN A 182 8.26 12.27 -28.32
N LEU A 183 8.27 12.19 -26.99
CA LEU A 183 8.17 13.32 -26.09
C LEU A 183 9.25 14.38 -26.37
N SER A 184 10.50 14.04 -26.69
CA SER A 184 11.51 15.08 -27.00
C SER A 184 11.18 16.01 -28.17
N LYS A 185 10.28 15.59 -29.08
CA LYS A 185 9.74 16.43 -30.18
C LYS A 185 8.39 17.07 -29.84
N SER A 186 7.68 16.58 -28.83
CA SER A 186 6.32 16.95 -28.46
C SER A 186 6.18 17.48 -27.02
N ASP A 187 7.28 17.59 -26.26
CA ASP A 187 7.33 18.07 -24.88
C ASP A 187 6.79 19.49 -24.79
N ALA A 188 7.09 20.32 -25.80
CA ALA A 188 6.54 21.67 -25.88
C ALA A 188 5.01 21.69 -26.06
N LYS A 189 4.39 20.59 -26.49
CA LYS A 189 2.93 20.46 -26.74
C LYS A 189 2.20 19.64 -25.69
N LEU A 190 2.87 19.10 -24.67
CA LEU A 190 2.23 18.31 -23.61
C LEU A 190 2.65 18.84 -22.24
N CYS A 191 1.67 19.16 -21.39
CA CYS A 191 1.92 19.55 -20.02
C CYS A 191 1.16 18.64 -19.05
N LEU A 192 1.86 18.14 -18.02
CA LEU A 192 1.26 17.50 -16.86
C LEU A 192 1.40 18.46 -15.67
N HIS A 193 0.29 18.72 -14.98
CA HIS A 193 0.29 19.57 -13.79
C HIS A 193 -0.77 19.09 -12.81
N TRP A 194 -0.44 18.92 -11.53
CA TRP A 194 -1.31 18.28 -10.56
C TRP A 194 -1.69 19.25 -9.45
N GLU A 195 -2.98 19.46 -9.25
CA GLU A 195 -3.49 20.43 -8.28
C GLU A 195 -4.57 19.86 -7.35
N SER A 196 -4.60 20.39 -6.14
CA SER A 196 -5.69 20.14 -5.19
C SER A 196 -6.92 20.96 -5.57
N ALA A 197 -8.12 20.52 -5.16
CA ALA A 197 -9.39 21.14 -5.56
C ALA A 197 -9.54 22.62 -5.15
N THR A 198 -8.73 23.11 -4.22
CA THR A 198 -8.76 24.50 -3.72
C THR A 198 -7.89 25.47 -4.53
N GLN A 199 -7.09 24.99 -5.48
CA GLN A 199 -6.07 25.79 -6.18
C GLN A 199 -6.50 26.19 -7.61
N GLN A 200 -7.74 26.68 -7.75
CA GLN A 200 -8.29 27.04 -9.07
C GLN A 200 -7.48 28.14 -9.77
N ASP A 201 -7.16 29.23 -9.07
CA ASP A 201 -6.45 30.37 -9.67
C ASP A 201 -5.05 29.96 -10.15
N ALA A 202 -4.33 29.17 -9.34
CA ALA A 202 -3.02 28.64 -9.68
C ALA A 202 -3.07 27.73 -10.93
N LEU A 203 -4.11 26.90 -11.04
CA LEU A 203 -4.30 26.05 -12.22
C LEU A 203 -4.56 26.88 -13.48
N VAL A 204 -5.42 27.90 -13.40
CA VAL A 204 -5.72 28.79 -14.53
C VAL A 204 -4.45 29.53 -14.98
N GLU A 205 -3.70 30.10 -14.04
CA GLU A 205 -2.41 30.75 -14.34
C GLU A 205 -1.45 29.80 -15.06
N LYS A 206 -1.38 28.54 -14.60
CA LYS A 206 -0.51 27.54 -15.22
C LYS A 206 -0.93 27.17 -16.63
N ILE A 207 -2.24 27.02 -16.88
CA ILE A 207 -2.79 26.72 -18.21
C ILE A 207 -2.47 27.87 -19.18
N LEU A 208 -2.69 29.12 -18.76
CA LEU A 208 -2.39 30.30 -19.59
C LEU A 208 -0.88 30.42 -19.87
N THR A 209 -0.04 30.17 -18.87
CA THR A 209 1.42 30.13 -19.03
C THR A 209 1.84 29.07 -20.05
N PHE A 210 1.28 27.86 -19.96
CA PHE A 210 1.53 26.80 -20.93
C PHE A 210 1.07 27.21 -22.34
N GLN A 211 -0.15 27.75 -22.47
CA GLN A 211 -0.69 28.23 -23.74
C GLN A 211 0.22 29.27 -24.41
N GLN A 212 0.78 30.19 -23.63
CA GLN A 212 1.73 31.20 -24.13
C GLN A 212 3.04 30.56 -24.61
N SER A 213 3.52 29.52 -23.93
CA SER A 213 4.78 28.83 -24.26
C SER A 213 4.75 28.07 -25.59
N LEU A 214 3.57 27.71 -26.11
CA LEU A 214 3.40 26.91 -27.35
C LEU A 214 3.99 27.55 -28.61
N ASN A 215 4.27 28.86 -28.60
CA ASN A 215 4.84 29.62 -29.73
C ASN A 215 6.24 30.17 -29.48
N SER A 216 6.82 29.92 -28.31
CA SER A 216 8.21 30.31 -28.05
C SER A 216 9.14 29.29 -28.71
N PRO A 217 10.16 29.72 -29.49
CA PRO A 217 11.17 28.78 -29.98
C PRO A 217 11.76 28.03 -28.77
N PRO A 218 12.01 26.70 -28.90
CA PRO A 218 12.60 25.95 -27.80
C PRO A 218 13.88 26.66 -27.38
N ILE A 219 13.92 27.13 -26.12
CA ILE A 219 15.11 27.76 -25.56
C ILE A 219 16.21 26.70 -25.67
N PRO A 220 17.28 26.94 -26.45
CA PRO A 220 18.39 26.02 -26.48
C PRO A 220 18.93 25.97 -25.05
N SER A 221 19.00 24.77 -24.46
CA SER A 221 19.58 24.58 -23.14
C SER A 221 21.09 24.89 -23.20
N THR A 222 21.45 26.16 -23.12
CA THR A 222 22.83 26.64 -23.12
C THR A 222 23.34 26.72 -21.69
N SER A 223 23.90 25.62 -21.20
CA SER A 223 24.94 25.75 -20.16
C SER A 223 25.80 24.49 -20.07
N LYS A 224 26.79 24.34 -20.95
CA LYS A 224 27.88 23.37 -20.76
C LYS A 224 29.18 23.97 -21.28
N GLN A 225 29.90 24.75 -20.47
CA GLN A 225 31.36 24.66 -20.49
C GLN A 225 32.11 25.38 -19.37
N THR A 226 31.54 26.38 -18.69
CA THR A 226 32.27 27.09 -17.62
C THR A 226 31.90 26.67 -16.19
N ARG A 227 30.91 25.77 -16.04
CA ARG A 227 30.42 25.30 -14.73
C ARG A 227 31.13 24.04 -14.20
N HIS A 228 31.88 23.32 -15.03
CA HIS A 228 32.41 21.99 -14.69
C HIS A 228 33.40 22.00 -13.52
N VAL A 229 34.35 22.93 -13.45
CA VAL A 229 35.37 22.92 -12.38
C VAL A 229 34.76 23.21 -11.00
N ARG A 230 33.91 24.23 -10.89
CA ARG A 230 33.21 24.55 -9.63
C ARG A 230 32.21 23.46 -9.24
N HIS A 231 31.57 22.82 -10.23
CA HIS A 231 30.66 21.71 -9.97
C HIS A 231 31.40 20.48 -9.46
N TYR A 232 32.53 20.10 -10.06
CA TYR A 232 33.34 18.98 -9.58
C TYR A 232 33.98 19.25 -8.21
N ALA A 233 34.41 20.50 -7.94
CA ALA A 233 34.92 20.88 -6.62
C ALA A 233 33.82 20.80 -5.54
N ALA A 234 32.62 21.33 -5.83
CA ALA A 234 31.49 21.21 -4.92
C ALA A 234 31.05 19.75 -4.74
N GLN A 235 31.00 18.96 -5.82
CA GLN A 235 30.65 17.55 -5.79
C GLN A 235 31.64 16.74 -4.97
N ALA A 236 32.95 16.99 -5.12
CA ALA A 236 33.98 16.37 -4.30
C ALA A 236 33.80 16.72 -2.81
N LEU A 237 33.54 18.00 -2.49
CA LEU A 237 33.26 18.42 -1.11
C LEU A 237 32.05 17.69 -0.52
N PHE A 238 30.93 17.64 -1.25
CA PHE A 238 29.70 16.98 -0.79
C PHE A 238 29.88 15.48 -0.65
N TYR A 239 30.56 14.83 -1.60
CA TYR A 239 30.83 13.39 -1.52
C TYR A 239 31.84 13.07 -0.41
N SER A 240 32.85 13.89 -0.17
CA SER A 240 33.75 13.73 0.98
C SER A 240 33.00 13.88 2.30
N PHE A 241 32.11 14.87 2.42
CA PHE A 241 31.28 15.02 3.62
C PHE A 241 30.33 13.82 3.81
N PHE A 242 29.72 13.35 2.73
CA PHE A 242 28.85 12.18 2.75
C PHE A 242 29.58 10.89 3.14
N VAL A 243 30.76 10.63 2.54
CA VAL A 243 31.61 9.48 2.89
C VAL A 243 32.10 9.57 4.33
N PHE A 244 32.49 10.77 4.78
CA PHE A 244 32.86 11.00 6.18
C PHE A 244 31.69 10.70 7.12
N PHE A 245 30.49 11.20 6.82
CA PHE A 245 29.30 10.96 7.64
C PHE A 245 28.95 9.48 7.68
N ILE A 246 28.98 8.78 6.54
CA ILE A 246 28.80 7.33 6.49
C ILE A 246 29.86 6.61 7.33
N GLY A 247 31.14 6.92 7.14
CA GLY A 247 32.23 6.28 7.89
C GLY A 247 32.12 6.53 9.40
N PHE A 248 31.80 7.76 9.79
CA PHE A 248 31.60 8.15 11.19
C PHE A 248 30.40 7.40 11.78
N PHE A 249 29.22 7.45 11.16
CA PHE A 249 28.02 6.79 11.69
C PHE A 249 27.99 5.28 11.51
N ALA A 250 28.79 4.71 10.61
CA ALA A 250 28.99 3.27 10.50
C ALA A 250 29.90 2.72 11.62
N THR A 251 30.68 3.57 12.28
CA THR A 251 31.62 3.17 13.34
C THR A 251 31.30 3.76 14.71
N SER A 252 30.52 4.84 14.78
CA SER A 252 30.24 5.60 15.99
C SER A 252 28.86 6.28 15.97
N PRO A 253 28.11 6.30 17.07
CA PRO A 253 28.40 5.59 18.31
C PRO A 253 28.20 4.07 18.11
N ALA A 254 29.11 3.28 18.69
CA ALA A 254 28.95 1.83 18.73
C ALA A 254 27.67 1.51 19.51
N TYR A 255 26.62 1.09 18.79
CA TYR A 255 25.37 0.67 19.40
C TYR A 255 25.58 -0.68 20.09
N THR A 256 25.58 -0.69 21.41
CA THR A 256 25.58 -1.93 22.19
C THR A 256 24.16 -2.24 22.65
N GLN A 257 23.65 -3.43 22.29
CA GLN A 257 22.30 -3.87 22.71
C GLN A 257 22.19 -4.11 24.22
N ILE A 258 23.34 -4.36 24.86
CA ILE A 258 23.50 -4.59 26.29
C ILE A 258 24.58 -3.63 26.78
N PRO A 259 24.31 -2.81 27.82
CA PRO A 259 25.32 -1.95 28.40
C PRO A 259 26.55 -2.74 28.86
N VAL A 260 27.73 -2.13 28.78
CA VAL A 260 29.00 -2.72 29.26
C VAL A 260 28.84 -3.11 30.73
N GLY A 261 29.34 -4.28 31.12
CA GLY A 261 29.21 -4.84 32.47
C GLY A 261 27.83 -5.38 32.84
N HIS A 262 26.87 -5.45 31.91
CA HIS A 262 25.53 -5.98 32.16
C HIS A 262 25.25 -7.26 31.38
N ALA A 263 24.28 -8.02 31.86
CA ALA A 263 23.63 -9.14 31.21
C ALA A 263 22.13 -8.82 31.05
N VAL A 264 21.43 -9.64 30.28
CA VAL A 264 19.98 -9.54 30.11
C VAL A 264 19.32 -10.84 30.52
N VAL A 265 18.32 -10.76 31.39
CA VAL A 265 17.42 -11.87 31.71
C VAL A 265 16.08 -11.61 31.00
N LYS A 266 15.63 -12.57 30.21
CA LYS A 266 14.33 -12.54 29.53
C LYS A 266 13.44 -13.61 30.13
N LEU A 267 12.34 -13.20 30.76
CA LEU A 267 11.28 -14.12 31.17
C LEU A 267 10.22 -14.09 30.07
N SER A 268 10.17 -15.16 29.28
CA SER A 268 9.29 -15.29 28.13
C SER A 268 8.56 -16.60 28.24
N LEU A 269 7.23 -16.58 28.29
CA LEU A 269 6.46 -17.82 28.32
C LEU A 269 5.20 -17.75 27.47
N ARG A 270 4.81 -18.91 26.97
CA ARG A 270 3.56 -19.16 26.24
C ARG A 270 2.87 -20.35 26.88
N HIS A 271 1.96 -20.08 27.80
CA HIS A 271 1.32 -21.13 28.59
C HIS A 271 -0.18 -21.23 28.30
N THR A 272 -0.66 -22.46 28.28
CA THR A 272 -2.09 -22.77 28.13
C THR A 272 -2.61 -23.20 29.50
N SER A 273 -3.20 -22.25 30.22
CA SER A 273 -3.67 -22.45 31.60
C SER A 273 -4.87 -23.38 31.70
N GLN A 274 -5.14 -23.85 32.92
CA GLN A 274 -6.26 -24.73 33.22
C GLN A 274 -7.60 -24.04 32.95
N LEU A 275 -8.65 -24.83 32.70
CA LEU A 275 -9.99 -24.31 32.47
C LEU A 275 -10.61 -23.82 33.79
N ILE A 276 -11.45 -22.78 33.72
CA ILE A 276 -12.27 -22.35 34.86
C ILE A 276 -13.56 -23.15 34.85
N GLY A 277 -13.79 -23.92 35.91
CA GLY A 277 -14.98 -24.74 36.12
C GLY A 277 -14.82 -26.21 35.71
N GLU A 278 -15.75 -27.04 36.16
CA GLU A 278 -15.71 -28.49 35.95
C GLU A 278 -16.37 -28.90 34.63
N CYS A 279 -15.85 -29.95 34.00
CA CYS A 279 -16.48 -30.57 32.83
C CYS A 279 -17.75 -31.31 33.26
N GLN A 280 -18.86 -31.05 32.56
CA GLN A 280 -20.13 -31.74 32.82
C GLN A 280 -20.25 -32.96 31.92
N THR A 281 -20.49 -34.13 32.52
CA THR A 281 -20.81 -35.36 31.78
C THR A 281 -22.27 -35.32 31.35
N LEU A 282 -22.54 -35.54 30.06
CA LEU A 282 -23.90 -35.56 29.52
C LEU A 282 -24.48 -36.97 29.57
N SER A 283 -25.74 -37.10 29.99
CA SER A 283 -26.46 -38.38 29.95
C SER A 283 -26.72 -38.83 28.51
N GLU A 284 -26.88 -40.14 28.30
CA GLU A 284 -27.14 -40.72 26.97
C GLU A 284 -28.39 -40.11 26.30
N GLU A 285 -29.42 -39.79 27.08
CA GLU A 285 -30.63 -39.13 26.59
C GLU A 285 -30.37 -37.70 26.12
N ALA A 286 -29.49 -36.96 26.81
CA ALA A 286 -29.11 -35.60 26.42
C ALA A 286 -28.23 -35.61 25.16
N LEU A 287 -27.31 -36.57 25.04
CA LEU A 287 -26.49 -36.79 23.85
C LEU A 287 -27.34 -37.13 22.62
N ALA A 288 -28.36 -37.96 22.77
CA ALA A 288 -29.27 -38.33 21.68
C ALA A 288 -30.02 -37.11 21.10
N ARG A 289 -30.28 -36.08 21.92
CA ARG A 289 -30.93 -34.83 21.51
C ARG A 289 -30.01 -33.88 20.74
N LEU A 290 -28.69 -34.07 20.81
CA LEU A 290 -27.73 -33.25 20.08
C LEU A 290 -27.54 -33.76 18.63
N PRO A 291 -27.21 -32.86 17.67
CA PRO A 291 -26.78 -33.24 16.33
C PRO A 291 -25.59 -34.22 16.37
N ALA A 292 -25.51 -35.14 15.40
CA ALA A 292 -24.52 -36.22 15.40
C ALA A 292 -23.05 -35.75 15.54
N ASN A 293 -22.74 -34.57 15.02
CA ASN A 293 -21.41 -33.95 15.09
C ASN A 293 -21.11 -33.18 16.40
N MET A 294 -22.04 -33.19 17.37
CA MET A 294 -21.92 -32.47 18.64
C MET A 294 -22.14 -33.38 19.87
N ARG A 295 -22.23 -34.71 19.69
CA ARG A 295 -22.45 -35.68 20.77
C ARG A 295 -21.17 -36.06 21.51
N HIS A 296 -20.51 -35.07 22.10
CA HIS A 296 -19.36 -35.31 22.97
C HIS A 296 -19.85 -35.66 24.38
N ALA A 297 -19.33 -36.75 24.96
CA ALA A 297 -19.75 -37.24 26.28
C ALA A 297 -19.53 -36.23 27.42
N GLU A 298 -18.60 -35.29 27.22
CA GLU A 298 -18.24 -34.26 28.19
C GLU A 298 -18.36 -32.87 27.56
N LEU A 299 -19.00 -31.95 28.28
CA LEU A 299 -19.09 -30.55 27.94
C LEU A 299 -18.25 -29.74 28.92
N CYS A 300 -17.04 -29.37 28.49
CA CYS A 300 -16.15 -28.53 29.29
C CYS A 300 -16.36 -27.03 29.01
N PRO A 301 -16.23 -26.17 30.03
CA PRO A 301 -16.16 -24.73 29.81
C PRO A 301 -14.96 -24.37 28.93
N ARG A 302 -15.06 -23.25 28.19
CA ARG A 302 -14.01 -22.80 27.27
C ARG A 302 -13.05 -21.79 27.89
N GLU A 303 -13.50 -21.07 28.91
CA GLU A 303 -12.73 -20.00 29.56
C GLU A 303 -11.56 -20.59 30.34
N ARG A 304 -10.38 -19.99 30.18
CA ARG A 304 -9.15 -20.41 30.88
C ARG A 304 -8.83 -19.50 32.06
N SER A 305 -8.16 -20.07 33.05
CA SER A 305 -7.72 -19.35 34.24
C SER A 305 -6.68 -18.29 33.89
N PRO A 306 -6.74 -17.09 34.50
CA PRO A 306 -5.61 -16.18 34.55
C PRO A 306 -4.34 -16.88 35.06
N VAL A 307 -3.19 -16.44 34.55
CA VAL A 307 -1.87 -16.95 34.93
C VAL A 307 -1.17 -15.90 35.77
N ASP A 308 -0.87 -16.20 37.02
CA ASP A 308 -0.02 -15.34 37.86
C ASP A 308 1.44 -15.77 37.72
N ILE A 309 2.32 -14.81 37.47
CA ILE A 309 3.76 -15.02 37.37
C ILE A 309 4.46 -14.16 38.41
N GLN A 310 5.41 -14.76 39.11
CA GLN A 310 6.28 -14.09 40.07
C GLN A 310 7.74 -14.40 39.75
N LEU A 311 8.60 -13.36 39.76
CA LEU A 311 10.05 -13.50 39.68
C LEU A 311 10.68 -12.82 40.89
N LEU A 312 11.52 -13.57 41.61
CA LEU A 312 12.36 -13.08 42.68
C LEU A 312 13.83 -13.20 42.28
N ILE A 313 14.61 -12.20 42.65
CA ILE A 313 16.05 -12.14 42.43
C ILE A 313 16.69 -11.96 43.79
N ASN A 314 17.50 -12.93 44.22
CA ASN A 314 18.10 -12.95 45.57
C ASN A 314 17.04 -12.74 46.67
N ASP A 315 15.91 -13.45 46.53
CA ASP A 315 14.74 -13.41 47.41
C ASP A 315 13.96 -12.07 47.44
N GLU A 316 14.35 -11.08 46.65
CA GLU A 316 13.58 -9.85 46.46
C GLU A 316 12.61 -9.99 45.28
N GLU A 317 11.33 -9.70 45.49
CA GLU A 317 10.33 -9.69 44.41
C GLU A 317 10.56 -8.52 43.46
N VAL A 318 10.90 -8.84 42.21
CA VAL A 318 11.14 -7.82 41.16
C VAL A 318 9.98 -7.73 40.17
N LEU A 319 9.08 -8.73 40.16
CA LEU A 319 7.95 -8.82 39.25
C LEU A 319 6.88 -9.74 39.83
N HIS A 320 5.63 -9.26 39.79
CA HIS A 320 4.44 -10.05 40.02
C HIS A 320 3.31 -9.53 39.12
N GLU A 321 2.86 -10.35 38.17
CA GLU A 321 1.81 -9.95 37.22
C GLU A 321 0.83 -11.09 36.92
N THR A 322 -0.44 -10.72 36.74
CA THR A 322 -1.52 -11.62 36.30
C THR A 322 -1.78 -11.43 34.81
N ILE A 323 -1.67 -12.49 34.02
CA ILE A 323 -1.97 -12.49 32.58
C ILE A 323 -3.33 -13.13 32.33
N ILE A 324 -4.18 -12.37 31.66
CA ILE A 324 -5.48 -12.86 31.18
C ILE A 324 -5.27 -13.57 29.83
N PRO A 325 -5.80 -14.80 29.65
CA PRO A 325 -5.72 -15.52 28.38
C PRO A 325 -6.31 -14.72 27.21
N SER A 326 -5.71 -14.90 26.04
CA SER A 326 -6.13 -14.18 24.82
C SER A 326 -7.48 -14.68 24.27
N GLY A 327 -8.11 -13.87 23.41
CA GLY A 327 -9.39 -14.20 22.77
C GLY A 327 -10.59 -13.56 23.47
N PHE A 328 -11.67 -13.35 22.72
CA PHE A 328 -12.89 -12.71 23.24
C PHE A 328 -13.53 -13.50 24.39
N GLN A 329 -13.42 -14.83 24.36
CA GLN A 329 -13.90 -15.74 25.41
C GLN A 329 -12.78 -16.17 26.38
N LYS A 330 -11.59 -15.57 26.28
CA LYS A 330 -10.39 -15.93 27.08
C LYS A 330 -10.06 -17.43 27.02
N ASP A 331 -10.22 -18.03 25.84
CA ASP A 331 -9.97 -19.46 25.58
C ASP A 331 -8.60 -19.72 24.92
N GLY A 332 -7.88 -18.65 24.57
CA GLY A 332 -6.54 -18.69 23.99
C GLY A 332 -5.43 -18.89 25.02
N ARG A 333 -4.18 -18.81 24.56
CA ARG A 333 -2.99 -18.93 25.42
C ARG A 333 -2.69 -17.61 26.15
N ALA A 334 -2.05 -17.72 27.32
CA ALA A 334 -1.40 -16.61 28.00
C ALA A 334 0.02 -16.45 27.44
N ASN A 335 0.35 -15.23 26.99
CA ASN A 335 1.70 -14.90 26.52
C ASN A 335 2.28 -13.83 27.42
N PHE A 336 3.52 -14.03 27.85
CA PHE A 336 4.19 -13.09 28.73
C PHE A 336 5.63 -12.89 28.28
N TYR A 337 6.10 -11.64 28.37
CA TYR A 337 7.47 -11.26 28.07
C TYR A 337 7.91 -10.09 28.94
N ARG A 338 8.98 -10.28 29.70
CA ARG A 338 9.69 -9.20 30.41
C ARG A 338 11.20 -9.33 30.21
N ARG A 339 11.86 -8.19 30.11
CA ARG A 339 13.30 -8.06 29.94
C ARG A 339 13.87 -7.29 31.12
N PHE A 340 14.85 -7.88 31.80
CA PHE A 340 15.59 -7.27 32.89
C PHE A 340 17.04 -7.11 32.47
N THR A 341 17.59 -5.91 32.64
CA THR A 341 19.02 -5.65 32.41
C THR A 341 19.68 -5.59 33.77
N MET A 342 20.65 -6.47 34.01
CA MET A 342 21.24 -6.68 35.34
C MET A 342 22.77 -6.58 35.26
N PRO A 343 23.46 -6.05 36.27
CA PRO A 343 24.92 -6.12 36.33
C PRO A 343 25.42 -7.57 36.30
N LYS A 344 26.59 -7.81 35.72
CA LYS A 344 27.24 -9.13 35.79
C LYS A 344 27.49 -9.54 37.25
N GLY A 345 27.30 -10.81 37.58
CA GLY A 345 27.43 -11.31 38.94
C GLY A 345 26.64 -12.58 39.22
N GLN A 346 26.70 -13.03 40.47
CA GLN A 346 25.98 -14.21 40.95
C GLN A 346 24.58 -13.84 41.42
N TYR A 347 23.59 -14.62 40.98
CA TYR A 347 22.19 -14.42 41.34
C TYR A 347 21.52 -15.76 41.65
N THR A 348 20.56 -15.71 42.56
CA THR A 348 19.56 -16.78 42.73
C THR A 348 18.25 -16.29 42.16
N LEU A 349 17.80 -16.90 41.06
CA LEU A 349 16.53 -16.58 40.43
C LEU A 349 15.48 -17.58 40.88
N THR A 350 14.37 -17.08 41.40
CA THR A 350 13.19 -17.89 41.71
C THR A 350 12.05 -17.44 40.82
N VAL A 351 11.57 -18.32 39.95
CA VAL A 351 10.40 -18.07 39.10
C VAL A 351 9.26 -18.96 39.55
N ARG A 352 8.06 -18.39 39.63
CA ARG A 352 6.85 -19.10 40.04
C ARG A 352 5.70 -18.75 39.11
N MET A 353 4.85 -19.73 38.84
CA MET A 353 3.66 -19.56 38.04
C MET A 353 2.48 -20.31 38.66
N ARG A 354 1.33 -19.63 38.68
CA ARG A 354 0.04 -20.19 39.04
C ARG A 354 -0.86 -20.09 37.82
N ASP A 355 -1.34 -21.23 37.33
CA ASP A 355 -2.18 -21.28 36.13
C ASP A 355 -3.61 -21.75 36.39
N ASN A 356 -3.99 -21.82 37.67
CA ASN A 356 -5.34 -22.07 38.14
C ASN A 356 -5.66 -21.14 39.32
N VAL A 357 -6.63 -20.26 39.13
CA VAL A 357 -7.07 -19.24 40.10
C VAL A 357 -7.66 -19.84 41.38
N GLU A 358 -8.13 -21.08 41.34
CA GLU A 358 -8.66 -21.80 42.51
C GLU A 358 -7.55 -22.28 43.45
N LEU A 359 -6.30 -22.35 42.97
CA LEU A 359 -5.16 -22.73 43.80
C LEU A 359 -4.68 -21.55 44.66
N ALA A 360 -4.50 -21.79 45.97
CA ALA A 360 -3.96 -20.76 46.88
C ALA A 360 -2.45 -20.53 46.72
N HIS A 361 -1.73 -21.41 46.03
CA HIS A 361 -0.27 -21.40 45.89
C HIS A 361 0.16 -21.47 44.42
N PHE A 362 1.43 -21.14 44.15
CA PHE A 362 2.05 -21.35 42.84
C PHE A 362 2.32 -22.84 42.64
N ASN A 363 1.65 -23.46 41.66
CA ASN A 363 1.81 -24.88 41.34
C ASN A 363 3.06 -25.18 40.52
N TYR A 364 3.66 -24.16 39.90
CA TYR A 364 4.96 -24.27 39.24
C TYR A 364 5.95 -23.33 39.90
N ALA A 365 7.13 -23.85 40.26
CA ALA A 365 8.21 -23.06 40.82
C ALA A 365 9.55 -23.67 40.44
N SER A 366 10.54 -22.82 40.15
CA SER A 366 11.93 -23.23 40.00
C SER A 366 12.86 -22.22 40.62
N VAL A 367 13.95 -22.71 41.20
CA VAL A 367 15.01 -21.92 41.83
C VAL A 367 16.32 -22.31 41.17
N HIS A 368 17.02 -21.34 40.60
CA HIS A 368 18.33 -21.55 39.98
C HIS A 368 19.34 -20.52 40.47
N ALA A 369 20.44 -21.01 41.05
CA ALA A 369 21.63 -20.22 41.31
C ALA A 369 22.49 -20.22 40.05
N LEU A 370 22.86 -19.04 39.56
CA LEU A 370 23.62 -18.88 38.32
C LEU A 370 24.54 -17.67 38.38
N ASN A 371 25.48 -17.61 37.45
CA ASN A 371 26.41 -16.49 37.29
C ASN A 371 26.16 -15.84 35.93
N LEU A 372 25.76 -14.58 35.91
CA LEU A 372 25.56 -13.80 34.69
C LEU A 372 26.86 -13.14 34.27
N ASN A 373 27.35 -13.49 33.08
CA ASN A 373 28.51 -12.92 32.44
C ASN A 373 28.15 -11.67 31.62
N GLU A 374 29.16 -10.89 31.29
CA GLU A 374 28.99 -9.66 30.51
C GLU A 374 28.48 -9.94 29.09
N GLY A 375 27.42 -9.25 28.68
CA GLY A 375 26.79 -9.42 27.37
C GLY A 375 25.93 -10.69 27.24
N GLU A 376 25.79 -11.47 28.31
CA GLU A 376 25.02 -12.72 28.30
C GLU A 376 23.51 -12.47 28.26
N VAL A 377 22.78 -13.37 27.61
CA VAL A 377 21.32 -13.32 27.51
C VAL A 377 20.72 -14.61 28.06
N LEU A 378 20.35 -14.59 29.33
CA LEU A 378 19.61 -15.69 29.93
C LEU A 378 18.13 -15.61 29.52
N VAL A 379 17.59 -16.70 29.01
CA VAL A 379 16.16 -16.88 28.72
C VAL A 379 15.57 -17.88 29.71
N ILE A 380 14.53 -17.43 30.41
CA ILE A 380 13.68 -18.26 31.26
C ILE A 380 12.38 -18.51 30.48
N ASP A 381 12.13 -19.77 30.15
CA ASP A 381 10.90 -20.22 29.49
C ASP A 381 10.21 -21.29 30.32
N PHE A 382 8.95 -21.59 30.01
CA PHE A 382 8.19 -22.67 30.62
C PHE A 382 7.88 -23.72 29.57
N ASP A 383 8.38 -24.94 29.78
CA ASP A 383 8.10 -26.07 28.89
C ASP A 383 6.79 -26.75 29.33
N PRO A 384 5.71 -26.68 28.52
CA PRO A 384 4.42 -27.26 28.88
C PRO A 384 4.43 -28.79 28.94
N ASP A 385 5.35 -29.46 28.23
CA ASP A 385 5.39 -30.93 28.18
C ASP A 385 6.05 -31.50 29.44
N SER A 386 7.16 -30.90 29.87
CA SER A 386 7.84 -31.29 31.11
C SER A 386 7.28 -30.60 32.36
N GLN A 387 6.44 -29.58 32.19
CA GLN A 387 5.87 -28.75 33.26
C GLN A 387 6.93 -28.07 34.14
N MET A 388 8.08 -27.74 33.55
CA MET A 388 9.24 -27.19 34.24
C MET A 388 9.71 -25.88 33.58
N PHE A 389 10.29 -25.00 34.38
CA PHE A 389 11.00 -23.85 33.85
C PHE A 389 12.36 -24.27 33.30
N SER A 390 12.71 -23.76 32.12
CA SER A 390 14.02 -23.94 31.52
C SER A 390 14.83 -22.63 31.57
N PHE A 391 16.14 -22.76 31.78
CA PHE A 391 17.07 -21.64 31.90
C PHE A 391 18.15 -21.84 30.83
N THR A 392 18.08 -21.06 29.76
CA THR A 392 18.95 -21.19 28.59
C THR A 392 19.79 -19.94 28.43
N HIS A 393 21.11 -20.11 28.29
CA HIS A 393 22.09 -19.02 28.18
C HIS A 393 22.38 -18.63 26.74
#